data_AF-A0A8B9Z474-F1
#
_entry.id   AF-A0A8B9Z474-F1
#
_cell.length_a   1.000
_cell.length_b   1.000
_cell.length_c   1.000
_cell.angle_alpha   90.00
_cell.angle_beta   90.00
_cell.angle_gamma   90.00
#
_symmetry.space_group_name_H-M   'P 1'
#
loop_
_entity.id
_entity.type
_entity.pdbx_description
1 polymer ?
#
loop_
_entity_poly.entity_id
_entity_poly.type
_entity_poly.pdbx_seq_one_letter_code
_entity_poly.pdbx_strand_id
1 'polypeptide(L)' 'MQLNCVCENVVTSVRSELQPYLQTLPVTARIDDKAGIDYSLVAPPTATAQSLDVDLKVRGCPGKA' A
#
# COMPACT_ATOMS: atom_id res chain seq x y z
N MET A 1 -5.16 -35.15 8.95
CA MET A 1 -5.53 -33.84 9.52
C MET A 1 -4.36 -32.88 9.25
N GLN A 2 -4.28 -32.30 8.04
CA GLN A 2 -3.13 -31.48 7.57
C GLN A 2 -3.56 -30.18 6.85
N LEU A 3 -4.86 -29.92 6.71
CA LEU A 3 -5.35 -28.68 6.09
C LEU A 3 -5.17 -27.43 6.97
N ASN A 4 -4.96 -27.59 8.29
CA ASN A 4 -4.88 -26.46 9.20
C ASN A 4 -3.56 -25.68 9.09
N CYS A 5 -2.43 -26.38 8.93
CA CYS A 5 -1.11 -25.74 8.86
C CYS A 5 -0.97 -24.85 7.62
N VAL A 6 -1.60 -25.23 6.51
CA VAL A 6 -1.57 -24.43 5.27
C VAL A 6 -2.32 -23.11 5.48
N CYS A 7 -3.52 -23.17 6.04
CA CYS A 7 -4.30 -21.97 6.34
C CYS A 7 -3.58 -21.05 7.34
N GLU A 8 -2.98 -21.62 8.39
CA GLU A 8 -2.21 -20.86 9.38
C GLU A 8 -0.98 -20.18 8.75
N ASN A 9 -0.26 -20.86 7.87
CA ASN A 9 0.88 -20.28 7.16
C ASN A 9 0.44 -19.14 6.24
N VAL A 10 -0.68 -19.30 5.52
CA VAL A 10 -1.23 -18.25 4.64
C VAL A 10 -1.62 -17.02 5.45
N VAL A 11 -2.38 -17.19 6.53
CA VAL A 11 -2.78 -16.06 7.40
C VAL A 11 -1.57 -15.37 8.01
N THR A 12 -0.57 -16.14 8.44
CA THR A 12 0.66 -15.61 9.00
C THR A 12 1.43 -14.80 7.96
N SER A 13 1.68 -15.36 6.78
CA SER A 13 2.41 -14.69 5.69
C SER A 13 1.71 -13.42 5.21
N VAL A 14 0.37 -13.43 5.10
CA VAL A 14 -0.39 -12.23 4.73
C VAL A 14 -0.16 -11.10 5.75
N ARG A 15 -0.16 -11.43 7.04
CA ARG A 15 0.00 -10.44 8.12
C ARG A 15 1.45 -9.99 8.31
N SER A 16 2.41 -10.91 8.22
CA SER A 16 3.81 -10.63 8.54
C SER A 16 4.62 -10.13 7.35
N GLU A 17 4.21 -10.42 6.12
CA GLU A 17 4.97 -10.07 4.92
C GLU A 17 4.15 -9.22 3.95
N LEU A 18 2.98 -9.69 3.51
CA LEU A 18 2.22 -8.99 2.46
C LEU A 18 1.71 -7.61 2.94
N GLN A 19 1.14 -7.54 4.14
CA GLN A 19 0.64 -6.28 4.69
C GLN A 19 1.76 -5.24 4.89
N PRO A 20 2.90 -5.56 5.53
CA PRO A 20 4.05 -4.65 5.61
C PRO A 20 4.60 -4.26 4.24
N TYR A 21 4.65 -5.20 3.28
CA TYR A 21 5.12 -4.91 1.93
C TYR A 21 4.25 -3.83 1.26
N LEU A 22 2.92 -3.95 1.34
CA LEU A 22 2.00 -2.94 0.79
C LEU A 22 2.16 -1.57 1.47
N GLN A 23 2.56 -1.52 2.75
CA GLN A 23 2.82 -0.27 3.48
C GLN A 23 4.14 0.41 3.07
N THR A 24 4.98 -0.24 2.27
CA THR A 24 6.20 0.39 1.73
C THR A 24 5.92 1.34 0.56
N LEU A 25 4.69 1.34 0.03
CA LEU A 25 4.27 2.31 -0.97
C LEU A 25 4.45 3.73 -0.43
N PRO A 26 5.16 4.62 -1.16
CA PRO A 26 5.52 5.93 -0.65
C PRO A 26 4.27 6.79 -0.51
N VAL A 27 3.91 7.13 0.73
CA VAL A 27 2.86 8.12 1.04
C VAL A 27 3.27 9.50 0.52
N THR A 28 4.56 9.80 0.51
CA THR A 28 5.10 10.97 -0.16
C THR A 28 6.27 10.55 -1.04
N ALA A 29 6.09 10.62 -2.35
CA ALA A 29 7.17 10.40 -3.30
C ALA A 29 7.91 11.72 -3.53
N ARG A 30 9.23 11.76 -3.26
CA ARG A 30 10.05 12.93 -3.59
C ARG A 30 10.30 12.94 -5.09
N ILE A 31 10.07 14.08 -5.73
CA ILE A 31 10.38 14.29 -7.15
C ILE A 31 11.76 14.95 -7.27
N ASP A 32 12.04 15.92 -6.40
CA ASP A 32 13.31 16.61 -6.29
C ASP A 32 13.55 17.06 -4.83
N ASP A 33 14.61 17.83 -4.61
CA ASP A 33 14.99 18.32 -3.27
C ASP A 33 13.95 19.26 -2.65
N LYS A 34 13.08 19.88 -3.45
CA LYS A 34 12.12 20.92 -3.07
C LYS A 34 10.66 20.52 -3.27
N ALA A 35 10.37 19.39 -3.89
CA ALA A 35 9.02 18.98 -4.24
C ALA A 35 8.83 17.46 -4.07
N GLY A 36 7.68 17.09 -3.54
CA GLY A 36 7.16 15.73 -3.57
C GLY A 36 5.69 15.70 -3.95
N ILE A 37 5.14 14.49 -4.10
CA ILE A 37 3.71 14.26 -4.25
C ILE A 37 3.25 13.39 -3.08
N ASP A 38 2.22 13.86 -2.38
CA ASP A 38 1.47 13.08 -1.41
C ASP A 38 0.52 12.12 -2.15
N TYR A 39 0.88 10.84 -2.12
CA TYR A 39 0.13 9.67 -2.61
C TYR A 39 -0.60 8.92 -1.48
N SER A 40 -0.97 9.60 -0.39
CA SER A 40 -1.83 8.98 0.64
C SER A 40 -3.09 8.38 0.03
N LEU A 41 -3.51 7.21 0.54
CA LEU A 41 -4.81 6.64 0.21
C LEU A 41 -5.92 7.58 0.66
N VAL A 42 -6.86 7.89 -0.25
CA VAL A 42 -8.05 8.70 0.09
C VAL A 42 -9.26 7.83 0.41
N ALA A 43 -9.20 6.55 0.04
CA ALA A 43 -10.19 5.52 0.34
C ALA A 43 -9.52 4.14 0.42
N PRO A 44 -10.17 3.13 1.03
CA PRO A 44 -9.75 1.74 0.90
C PRO A 44 -9.77 1.27 -0.57
N PRO A 45 -8.89 0.33 -0.98
CA PRO A 45 -8.93 -0.25 -2.32
C PRO A 45 -10.28 -0.88 -2.65
N THR A 46 -10.77 -0.64 -3.87
CA THR A 46 -12.04 -1.20 -4.36
C THR A 46 -11.77 -2.33 -5.34
N ALA A 47 -12.21 -3.53 -5.00
CA ALA A 47 -12.13 -4.68 -5.89
C ALA A 47 -13.34 -4.73 -6.82
N THR A 48 -13.11 -4.85 -8.12
CA THR A 48 -14.13 -5.12 -9.13
C THR A 48 -13.93 -6.52 -9.70
N ALA A 49 -14.78 -6.94 -10.64
CA ALA A 49 -14.63 -8.23 -11.31
C ALA A 49 -13.34 -8.33 -12.16
N GLN A 50 -12.74 -7.19 -12.52
CA GLN A 50 -11.63 -7.12 -13.49
C GLN A 50 -10.44 -6.30 -13.00
N SER A 51 -10.61 -5.48 -11.95
CA SER A 51 -9.59 -4.56 -11.45
C SER A 51 -9.55 -4.49 -9.92
N LEU A 52 -8.43 -4.01 -9.41
CA LEU A 52 -8.29 -3.54 -8.04
C LEU A 52 -7.92 -2.06 -8.13
N ASP A 53 -8.87 -1.21 -7.79
CA ASP A 53 -8.72 0.23 -7.92
C ASP A 53 -8.22 0.81 -6.59
N VAL A 54 -7.19 1.67 -6.67
CA VAL A 54 -6.53 2.25 -5.50
C VAL A 54 -6.55 3.77 -5.65
N ASP A 55 -7.38 4.44 -4.86
CA ASP A 55 -7.52 5.89 -4.91
C ASP A 55 -6.43 6.58 -4.11
N LEU A 56 -5.54 7.27 -4.81
CA LEU A 56 -4.42 8.02 -4.24
C LEU A 56 -4.68 9.51 -4.32
N LYS A 57 -4.27 10.22 -3.28
CA LYS A 57 -4.13 11.67 -3.33
C LYS A 57 -3.05 12.01 -4.35
N VAL A 58 -3.21 13.14 -5.05
CA VAL A 58 -2.17 13.67 -5.94
C VAL A 58 -2.03 15.14 -5.62
N ARG A 59 -1.38 15.43 -4.49
CA ARG A 59 -1.13 16.80 -4.04
C ARG A 59 0.37 17.04 -3.96
N GLY A 60 0.85 18.14 -4.53
CA GLY A 60 2.22 18.59 -4.33
C GLY A 60 2.50 18.89 -2.86
N CYS A 61 3.56 18.30 -2.32
CA CYS A 61 4.12 18.60 -1.00
C CYS A 61 5.37 19.46 -1.19
N PRO A 62 5.48 20.63 -0.54
CA PRO A 62 6.73 21.37 -0.52
C PRO A 62 7.79 20.53 0.22
N GLY A 63 8.94 20.37 -0.41
CA GLY A 63 10.12 19.75 0.17
C GLY A 63 10.64 20.62 1.30
N LYS A 64 11.05 19.98 2.41
CA LYS A 64 11.86 20.64 3.43
C LYS A 64 13.26 20.83 2.83
N ALA A 65 13.63 22.09 2.62
CA ALA A 65 15.01 22.49 2.36
C ALA A 65 15.93 22.07 3.52
#